data_AF-X1TYQ8-F1
#
_entry.id   AF-X1TYQ8-F1
#
_cell.length_a   1.000
_cell.length_b   1.000
_cell.length_c   1.000
_cell.angle_alpha   90.00
_cell.angle_beta   90.00
_cell.angle_gamma   90.00
#
_symmetry.space_group_name_H-M   'P 1'
#
loop_
_entity.id
_entity.type
_entity.pdbx_description
1 polymer ?
#
loop_
_entity_poly.entity_id
_entity_poly.type
_entity_poly.pdbx_seq_one_letter_code
_entity_poly.pdbx_strand_id
1 'polypeptide(L)'
;MQSFVLGAMIMGMAGSLYAHYAMFIDANSFEPLYGTFLVWVMLIAGGSGNSKGAILGAFIIWGIWAGTDFMSSYLALPGTQVASLRVITIAILLELVLLLRPQGLLGEEKIVSKMMTK
;
A
#
# COMPACT_ATOMS: atom_id res chain seq x y z
N MET A 1 -14.79 9.43 13.74
CA MET A 1 -14.82 8.20 14.57
C MET A 1 -15.37 6.99 13.84
N GLN A 2 -16.51 7.07 13.12
CA GLN A 2 -17.08 5.92 12.40
C GLN A 2 -16.10 5.27 11.39
N SER A 3 -15.38 6.08 10.60
CA SER A 3 -14.36 5.59 9.66
C SER A 3 -13.19 4.88 10.33
N PHE A 4 -12.76 5.38 11.48
CA PHE A 4 -11.70 4.76 12.29
C PHE A 4 -12.14 3.41 12.85
N VAL A 5 -13.36 3.33 13.41
CA VAL A 5 -13.93 2.07 13.92
C VAL A 5 -14.04 1.03 12.80
N LEU A 6 -14.57 1.42 11.63
CA LEU A 6 -14.68 0.54 10.48
C LEU A 6 -13.30 0.03 10.03
N GLY A 7 -12.31 0.92 9.92
CA GLY A 7 -10.94 0.54 9.59
C GLY A 7 -10.33 -0.43 10.61
N ALA A 8 -10.50 -0.16 11.90
CA ALA A 8 -10.01 -1.03 12.97
C ALA A 8 -10.65 -2.42 12.94
N MET A 9 -11.96 -2.51 12.68
CA MET A 9 -12.66 -3.80 12.53
C MET A 9 -12.09 -4.61 11.36
N ILE A 10 -11.88 -3.97 10.20
CA ILE A 10 -11.33 -4.63 9.01
C ILE A 10 -9.89 -5.07 9.25
N MET A 11 -9.04 -4.22 9.84
CA MET A 11 -7.65 -4.55 10.15
C MET A 11 -7.55 -5.71 11.15
N GLY A 12 -8.39 -5.73 12.19
CA GLY A 12 -8.42 -6.82 13.17
C GLY A 12 -8.83 -8.16 12.55
N MET A 13 -9.84 -8.15 11.68
CA MET A 13 -10.28 -9.35 10.96
C MET A 13 -9.24 -9.83 9.95
N ALA A 14 -8.57 -8.93 9.23
CA ALA A 14 -7.50 -9.29 8.32
C ALA A 14 -6.30 -9.92 9.07
N GLY A 15 -5.95 -9.37 10.23
CA GLY A 15 -4.87 -9.90 11.07
C GLY A 15 -5.15 -11.29 11.62
N SER A 16 -6.39 -11.58 12.05
CA SER A 16 -6.76 -12.92 12.52
C SER A 16 -6.71 -13.96 11.39
N LEU A 17 -7.18 -13.59 10.20
CA LEU A 17 -7.09 -14.46 9.02
C LEU A 17 -5.64 -14.71 8.61
N TYR A 18 -4.80 -13.67 8.63
CA TYR A 18 -3.37 -13.80 8.35
C TYR A 18 -2.65 -14.72 9.34
N ALA A 19 -2.92 -14.57 10.64
CA ALA A 19 -2.33 -15.44 11.66
C ALA A 19 -2.72 -16.91 11.48
N HIS A 20 -3.98 -17.16 11.08
CA HIS A 20 -4.45 -18.51 10.77
C HIS A 20 -3.76 -19.08 9.52
N TYR A 21 -3.61 -18.27 8.47
CA TYR A 21 -2.93 -18.66 7.23
C TYR A 21 -1.43 -18.94 7.44
N ALA A 22 -0.74 -18.08 8.21
CA ALA A 22 0.69 -18.18 8.41
C ALA A 22 1.10 -19.41 9.23
N MET A 23 0.23 -19.91 10.14
CA MET A 23 0.45 -21.02 11.08
C MET A 23 1.63 -20.84 12.07
N PHE A 24 2.59 -19.97 11.75
CA PHE A 24 3.73 -19.58 12.54
C PHE A 24 4.02 -18.08 12.30
N ILE A 25 4.36 -17.37 13.36
CA ILE A 25 4.64 -15.93 13.33
C ILE A 25 6.10 -15.72 13.68
N ASP A 26 6.86 -15.20 12.73
CA ASP A 26 8.26 -14.83 12.90
C ASP A 26 8.43 -13.30 12.92
N ALA A 27 9.41 -12.80 13.67
CA ALA A 27 9.66 -11.37 13.80
C ALA A 27 10.10 -10.71 12.48
N ASN A 28 10.77 -11.47 11.60
CA ASN A 28 11.25 -10.95 10.32
C ASN A 28 10.10 -10.63 9.35
N SER A 29 8.93 -11.26 9.53
CA SER A 29 7.73 -10.99 8.72
C SER A 29 7.08 -9.63 9.00
N PHE A 30 7.47 -8.96 10.08
CA PHE A 30 6.92 -7.67 10.52
C PHE A 30 7.97 -6.55 10.51
N GLU A 31 9.04 -6.71 9.74
CA GLU A 31 10.00 -5.63 9.54
C GLU A 31 9.29 -4.36 9.02
N PRO A 32 9.74 -3.16 9.44
CA PRO A 32 9.11 -1.91 9.05
C PRO A 32 8.94 -1.73 7.54
N LEU A 33 9.85 -2.32 6.76
CA LEU A 33 9.79 -2.34 5.30
C LEU A 33 8.48 -2.95 4.77
N TYR A 34 8.05 -4.07 5.38
CA TYR A 34 6.89 -4.84 4.94
C TYR A 34 5.59 -4.43 5.63
N GLY A 35 5.68 -3.85 6.84
CA GLY A 35 4.52 -3.37 7.58
C GLY A 35 4.17 -1.92 7.25
N THR A 36 4.97 -0.98 7.75
CA THR A 36 4.62 0.44 7.73
C THR A 36 4.98 1.09 6.41
N PHE A 37 6.19 0.87 5.90
CA PHE A 37 6.70 1.54 4.70
C PHE A 37 5.81 1.27 3.49
N LEU A 38 5.44 0.01 3.25
CA LEU A 38 4.51 -0.38 2.20
C LEU A 38 3.15 0.32 2.28
N VAL A 39 2.57 0.41 3.48
CA VAL A 39 1.28 1.10 3.68
C VAL A 39 1.42 2.59 3.41
N TRP A 40 2.54 3.21 3.78
CA TRP A 40 2.84 4.58 3.41
C TRP A 40 3.02 4.74 1.90
N VAL A 41 3.69 3.81 1.22
CA VAL A 41 3.81 3.81 -0.25
C VAL A 41 2.43 3.77 -0.90
N MET A 42 1.54 2.88 -0.44
CA MET A 42 0.16 2.80 -0.90
C MET A 42 -0.56 4.14 -0.76
N LEU A 43 -0.42 4.79 0.40
CA LEU A 43 -1.07 6.07 0.69
C LEU A 43 -0.50 7.21 -0.18
N ILE A 44 0.82 7.33 -0.25
CA ILE A 44 1.53 8.39 -0.97
C ILE A 44 1.30 8.25 -2.47
N ALA A 45 1.45 7.03 -3.01
CA ALA A 45 1.21 6.77 -4.41
C ALA A 45 -0.25 7.04 -4.81
N GLY A 46 -1.20 6.69 -3.94
CA GLY A 46 -2.62 6.94 -4.15
C GLY A 46 -3.02 8.42 -4.06
N GLY A 47 -2.45 9.13 -3.08
CA GLY A 47 -2.75 10.51 -2.72
C GLY A 47 -3.27 10.61 -1.28
N SER A 48 -2.44 11.13 -0.37
CA SER A 48 -2.76 11.19 1.07
C SER A 48 -3.90 12.16 1.42
N GLY A 49 -4.15 13.16 0.56
CA GLY A 49 -5.23 14.13 0.73
C GLY A 49 -6.59 13.70 0.16
N ASN A 50 -6.70 12.49 -0.41
CA ASN A 50 -7.96 12.00 -0.97
C ASN A 50 -8.21 10.53 -0.61
N SER A 51 -9.30 10.24 0.09
CA SER A 51 -9.63 8.86 0.49
C SER A 51 -9.82 7.92 -0.69
N LYS A 52 -10.33 8.40 -1.83
CA LYS A 52 -10.43 7.59 -3.06
C LYS A 52 -9.05 7.29 -3.65
N GLY A 53 -8.14 8.25 -3.57
CA GLY A 53 -6.73 8.09 -3.93
C GLY A 53 -6.04 7.03 -3.09
N ALA A 54 -6.15 7.13 -1.76
CA ALA A 54 -5.61 6.14 -0.84
C ALA A 54 -6.08 4.71 -1.13
N ILE A 55 -7.38 4.52 -1.40
CA ILE A 55 -7.94 3.21 -1.75
C ILE A 55 -7.36 2.71 -3.08
N LEU A 56 -7.30 3.55 -4.11
CA LEU A 56 -6.74 3.18 -5.41
C LEU A 56 -5.26 2.82 -5.29
N GLY A 57 -4.48 3.60 -4.55
CA GLY A 57 -3.05 3.33 -4.29
C GLY A 57 -2.84 2.00 -3.55
N ALA A 58 -3.69 1.69 -2.55
CA ALA A 58 -3.65 0.41 -1.86
C ALA A 58 -3.88 -0.76 -2.83
N PHE A 59 -4.90 -0.70 -3.69
CA PHE A 59 -5.18 -1.77 -4.65
C PHE A 59 -4.08 -1.93 -5.71
N ILE A 60 -3.51 -0.83 -6.23
CA ILE A 60 -2.46 -0.90 -7.25
C ILE A 60 -1.19 -1.54 -6.68
N ILE A 61 -0.68 -1.01 -5.57
CA ILE A 61 0.58 -1.51 -4.98
C ILE A 61 0.39 -2.93 -4.45
N TRP A 62 -0.76 -3.24 -3.83
CA TRP A 62 -1.07 -4.60 -3.42
C TRP A 62 -1.18 -5.55 -4.62
N GLY A 63 -1.80 -5.11 -5.72
CA GLY A 63 -1.90 -5.88 -6.96
C GLY A 63 -0.53 -6.20 -7.56
N ILE A 64 0.40 -5.24 -7.52
CA ILE A 64 1.80 -5.47 -7.92
C ILE A 64 2.50 -6.43 -6.96
N TRP A 65 2.30 -6.26 -5.66
CA TRP A 65 2.88 -7.12 -4.64
C TRP A 65 2.46 -8.59 -4.81
N ALA A 66 1.14 -8.82 -4.87
CA ALA A 66 0.54 -10.13 -5.04
C ALA A 66 0.84 -10.70 -6.44
N GLY A 67 0.75 -9.89 -7.49
CA GLY A 67 1.06 -10.28 -8.86
C GLY A 67 2.51 -10.75 -9.03
N THR A 68 3.46 -10.06 -8.39
CA THR A 68 4.87 -10.49 -8.38
C THR A 68 5.04 -11.83 -7.66
N ASP A 69 4.28 -12.06 -6.59
CA ASP A 69 4.26 -13.33 -5.86
C ASP A 69 3.71 -14.47 -6.73
N PHE A 70 2.61 -14.24 -7.45
CA PHE A 70 2.08 -15.19 -8.42
C PHE A 70 3.05 -15.47 -9.57
N MET A 71 3.70 -14.43 -10.11
CA MET A 71 4.67 -14.55 -11.19
C MET A 71 5.96 -15.27 -10.75
N SER A 72 6.30 -15.24 -9.46
CA SER A 72 7.47 -15.93 -8.91
C SER A 72 7.48 -17.42 -9.25
N SER A 73 6.30 -18.05 -9.26
CA SER A 73 6.12 -19.46 -9.60
C SER A 73 6.46 -19.82 -11.05
N TYR A 74 6.45 -18.83 -11.95
CA TYR A 74 6.75 -19.01 -13.38
C TYR A 74 8.19 -18.65 -13.74
N LEU A 75 8.86 -17.83 -12.93
CA LEU A 75 10.16 -17.23 -13.28
C LEU A 75 11.38 -18.13 -12.98
N ALA A 76 11.20 -19.31 -12.38
CA ALA A 76 12.28 -20.24 -12.01
C ALA A 76 13.44 -19.60 -11.19
N LEU A 77 13.20 -18.43 -10.59
CA LEU A 77 14.16 -17.72 -9.74
C LEU A 77 14.02 -18.16 -8.28
N PRO A 78 15.12 -18.10 -7.49
CA PRO A 78 15.03 -18.28 -6.04
C PRO A 78 14.08 -17.26 -5.42
N GLY A 79 13.22 -17.69 -4.48
CA GLY A 79 12.21 -16.82 -3.87
C GLY A 79 12.78 -15.55 -3.20
N THR A 80 14.02 -15.62 -2.72
CA THR A 80 14.75 -14.46 -2.17
C THR A 80 15.02 -13.38 -3.23
N GLN A 81 15.41 -13.77 -4.44
CA GLN A 81 15.67 -12.82 -5.53
C GLN A 81 14.37 -12.17 -6.01
N VAL A 82 13.29 -12.93 -6.08
CA VAL A 82 11.97 -12.37 -6.45
C VAL A 82 11.47 -11.39 -5.39
N ALA A 83 11.66 -11.69 -4.11
CA ALA A 83 11.34 -10.76 -3.02
C ALA A 83 12.14 -9.45 -3.14
N SER A 84 13.45 -9.52 -3.43
CA SER A 84 14.27 -8.32 -3.65
C SER A 84 13.81 -7.51 -4.86
N LEU A 85 13.52 -8.17 -5.97
CA LEU A 85 13.02 -7.51 -7.19
C LEU A 85 11.68 -6.80 -6.94
N ARG A 86 10.78 -7.40 -6.16
CA ARG A 86 9.51 -6.79 -5.76
C ARG A 86 9.75 -5.48 -5.01
N VAL A 87 10.65 -5.47 -4.02
CA VAL A 87 10.94 -4.27 -3.23
C VAL A 87 11.52 -3.17 -4.12
N ILE A 88 12.45 -3.50 -5.01
CA ILE A 88 13.03 -2.56 -5.97
C ILE A 88 11.96 -1.99 -6.90
N THR A 89 11.06 -2.85 -7.40
CA THR A 89 9.96 -2.44 -8.28
C THR A 89 9.04 -1.44 -7.58
N ILE A 90 8.70 -1.68 -6.31
CA ILE A 90 7.84 -0.79 -5.53
C ILE A 90 8.54 0.53 -5.21
N ALA A 91 9.83 0.50 -4.89
CA ALA A 91 10.63 1.71 -4.67
C ALA A 91 10.69 2.58 -5.93
N ILE A 92 11.01 1.99 -7.09
CA ILE A 92 11.04 2.70 -8.37
C ILE A 92 9.66 3.27 -8.71
N LEU A 93 8.59 2.50 -8.48
CA LEU A 93 7.23 2.96 -8.73
C LEU A 93 6.89 4.17 -7.86
N LEU A 94 7.23 4.12 -6.57
CA LEU A 94 7.04 5.26 -5.67
C LEU A 94 7.80 6.49 -6.17
N GLU A 95 9.07 6.34 -6.53
CA GLU A 95 9.89 7.43 -7.08
C GLU A 95 9.26 8.02 -8.34
N LEU A 96 8.82 7.18 -9.28
CA LEU A 96 8.13 7.62 -10.50
C LEU A 96 6.83 8.37 -10.18
N VAL A 97 6.03 7.89 -9.23
CA VAL A 97 4.81 8.59 -8.83
C VAL A 97 5.13 9.94 -8.21
N LEU A 98 6.15 10.02 -7.35
CA LEU A 98 6.56 11.29 -6.74
C LEU A 98 7.12 12.29 -7.76
N LEU A 99 7.89 11.81 -8.74
CA LEU A 99 8.45 12.66 -9.80
C LEU A 99 7.38 13.17 -10.77
N LEU A 100 6.43 12.31 -11.15
CA LEU A 100 5.42 12.66 -12.16
C LEU A 100 4.18 13.33 -11.54
N ARG A 101 3.80 12.94 -10.33
CA ARG A 101 2.60 13.39 -9.62
C ARG A 101 2.86 13.48 -8.11
N PRO A 102 3.44 14.59 -7.60
CA PRO A 102 3.77 14.75 -6.18
C PRO A 102 2.55 14.76 -5.24
N GLN A 103 1.33 14.88 -5.78
CA GLN A 103 0.08 14.78 -5.02
C GLN A 103 -0.50 13.35 -4.98
N GLY A 104 0.20 12.37 -5.57
CA GLY A 104 -0.30 11.02 -5.81
C GLY A 104 -1.15 10.92 -7.09
N LEU A 105 -1.65 9.72 -7.36
CA LEU A 105 -2.47 9.41 -8.54
C LEU A 105 -3.79 10.22 -8.57
N LEU A 106 -4.44 10.35 -7.43
CA LEU A 106 -5.65 11.16 -7.24
C LEU A 106 -5.41 12.19 -6.13
N GLY A 107 -4.88 13.35 -6.53
CA GLY A 107 -4.60 14.47 -5.63
C GLY A 107 -5.84 15.02 -4.91
N GLU A 108 -5.57 15.81 -3.87
CA GLU A 108 -6.59 16.44 -3.04
C GLU A 108 -7.43 17.46 -3.82
N GLU A 109 -8.75 17.35 -3.76
CA GLU A 109 -9.64 18.38 -4.27
C GLU A 109 -9.58 19.59 -3.33
N LYS A 110 -9.15 20.75 -3.84
CA LYS A 110 -9.09 22.00 -3.06
C LYS A 110 -10.51 22.46 -2.73
N ILE A 111 -11.00 22.11 -1.55
CA ILE A 111 -12.27 22.65 -1.03
C ILE A 111 -11.99 24.08 -0.52
N VAL A 112 -12.16 25.08 -1.40
CA VAL A 112 -12.12 26.48 -0.97
C VAL A 112 -13.40 26.76 -0.19
N SER A 113 -13.25 27.20 1.06
CA SER A 113 -14.38 27.60 1.90
C SER A 113 -15.16 28.72 1.22
N LYS A 114 -16.46 28.47 0.97
CA LYS A 114 -17.41 29.47 0.44
C LYS A 114 -17.54 30.74 1.30
N MET A 115 -16.95 30.78 2.49
CA MET A 115 -16.95 31.98 3.35
C MET A 115 -15.97 33.07 2.90
N MET A 116 -15.04 32.80 1.98
CA MET A 116 -14.14 33.82 1.40
C MET A 116 -14.72 34.54 0.17
N THR A 117 -15.94 34.20 -0.25
CA THR A 117 -16.60 34.76 -1.46
C THR A 117 -17.82 35.61 -1.11
N LYS A 118 -17.99 35.99 0.16
CA LYS A 118 -18.98 36.98 0.63
C LYS A 118 -18.27 38.08 1.38
#